data_AF-W1W7I0-F1
#
_entry.id   AF-W1W7I0-F1
#
_cell.length_a   1.000
_cell.length_b   1.000
_cell.length_c   1.000
_cell.angle_alpha   90.00
_cell.angle_beta   90.00
_cell.angle_gamma   90.00
#
_symmetry.space_group_name_H-M   'P 1'
#
loop_
_entity.id
_entity.type
_entity.pdbx_description
1 polymer ?
#
loop_
_entity_poly.entity_id
_entity_poly.type
_entity_poly.pdbx_seq_one_letter_code
_entity_poly.pdbx_strand_id
1 'polypeptide(L)'
;TAFRPIDDASLARNPFRVFTSLLRLELIENEFLRQKAAEILRQRDIFTPRCRQLLEEYEQRGGFNETQAQEFVQEALETFRWHQSATVDEETYRALHNEHRLIADVVCFPGCHINHLTPRTLDIDRVQSMMPECG
;
A
#
# COMPACT_ATOMS: atom_id res chain seq x y z
N THR A 1 -10.54 -0.42 5.17
CA THR A 1 -11.61 -0.03 4.21
C THR A 1 -11.25 -0.54 2.82
N ALA A 2 -12.14 -0.43 1.83
CA ALA A 2 -11.83 -0.78 0.44
C ALA A 2 -12.17 0.37 -0.51
N PHE A 3 -11.19 0.84 -1.29
CA PHE A 3 -11.38 1.80 -2.37
C PHE A 3 -11.74 1.07 -3.65
N ARG A 4 -12.87 1.46 -4.26
CA ARG A 4 -13.44 0.76 -5.42
C ARG A 4 -14.46 1.62 -6.17
N PRO A 5 -14.74 1.32 -7.46
CA PRO A 5 -15.94 1.81 -8.12
C PRO A 5 -17.21 1.35 -7.39
N ILE A 6 -18.26 2.17 -7.49
CA ILE A 6 -19.55 1.92 -6.80
C ILE A 6 -20.74 1.81 -7.75
N ASP A 7 -20.65 2.38 -8.96
CA ASP A 7 -21.69 2.27 -9.98
C ASP A 7 -21.51 1.03 -10.85
N ASP A 8 -22.64 0.49 -11.32
CA ASP A 8 -22.68 -0.78 -12.07
C ASP A 8 -21.89 -0.72 -13.38
N ALA A 9 -21.92 0.41 -14.09
CA ALA A 9 -21.23 0.57 -15.36
C ALA A 9 -19.70 0.56 -15.18
N SER A 10 -19.17 1.28 -14.18
CA SER A 10 -17.75 1.27 -13.86
C SER A 10 -17.28 -0.08 -13.34
N LEU A 11 -18.08 -0.74 -12.49
CA LEU A 11 -17.79 -2.08 -12.01
C LEU A 11 -17.75 -3.12 -13.14
N ALA A 12 -18.68 -3.03 -14.10
CA ALA A 12 -18.69 -3.89 -15.28
C ALA A 12 -17.48 -3.63 -16.19
N ARG A 13 -17.01 -2.38 -16.28
CA ARG A 13 -15.84 -2.02 -17.09
C ARG A 13 -14.53 -2.45 -16.45
N ASN A 14 -14.32 -2.15 -15.17
CA ASN A 14 -13.11 -2.52 -14.44
C ASN A 14 -13.38 -2.55 -12.92
N PRO A 15 -13.50 -3.74 -12.29
CA PRO A 15 -13.80 -3.86 -10.86
C PRO A 15 -12.54 -3.84 -9.97
N PHE A 16 -11.53 -3.01 -10.32
CA PHE A 16 -10.32 -2.86 -9.52
C PHE A 16 -10.64 -2.35 -8.11
N ARG A 17 -9.99 -2.95 -7.11
CA ARG A 17 -10.25 -2.71 -5.68
C ARG A 17 -8.93 -2.69 -4.94
N VAL A 18 -8.77 -1.73 -4.03
CA VAL A 18 -7.63 -1.67 -3.11
C VAL A 18 -8.15 -1.73 -1.68
N PHE A 19 -7.79 -2.79 -0.95
CA PHE A 19 -8.05 -2.86 0.48
C PHE A 19 -6.96 -2.09 1.22
N THR A 20 -7.36 -1.13 2.05
CA THR A 20 -6.44 -0.25 2.77
C THR A 20 -6.69 -0.35 4.26
N SER A 21 -5.65 -0.78 4.97
CA SER A 21 -5.61 -0.84 6.44
C SER A 21 -4.86 0.37 6.99
N LEU A 22 -5.30 0.85 8.15
CA LEU A 22 -4.58 1.87 8.92
C LEU A 22 -4.04 1.21 10.19
N LEU A 23 -2.72 1.28 10.39
CA LEU A 23 -2.09 0.80 11.62
C LEU A 23 -2.57 1.63 12.81
N ARG A 24 -3.01 0.96 13.88
CA ARG A 24 -3.45 1.58 15.14
C ARG A 24 -2.33 1.55 16.17
N LEU A 25 -1.54 2.61 16.24
CA LEU A 25 -0.37 2.69 17.12
C LEU A 25 -0.73 2.58 18.60
N GLU A 26 -1.91 3.02 19.00
CA GLU A 26 -2.42 2.91 20.37
C GLU A 26 -2.57 1.47 20.87
N LEU A 27 -2.55 0.49 19.97
CA LEU A 27 -2.57 -0.94 20.29
C LEU A 27 -1.19 -1.55 20.50
N ILE A 28 -0.10 -0.81 20.26
CA ILE A 28 1.27 -1.27 20.54
C ILE A 28 1.50 -1.15 22.04
N GLU A 29 1.63 -2.26 22.77
CA GLU A 29 1.70 -2.26 24.24
C GLU A 29 2.93 -1.54 24.77
N ASN A 30 4.09 -1.77 24.14
CA ASN A 30 5.33 -1.11 24.51
C ASN A 30 5.32 0.36 24.11
N GLU A 31 5.20 1.25 25.10
CA GLU A 31 5.12 2.71 24.90
C GLU A 31 6.36 3.28 24.18
N PHE A 32 7.55 2.77 24.48
CA PHE A 32 8.77 3.20 23.81
C PHE A 32 8.76 2.84 22.31
N LEU A 33 8.38 1.61 21.98
CA LEU A 33 8.27 1.17 20.59
C LEU A 33 7.14 1.88 19.85
N ARG A 34 6.03 2.17 20.53
CA ARG A 34 4.94 2.98 19.99
C ARG A 34 5.42 4.37 19.58
N GLN A 35 6.16 5.04 20.46
CA GLN A 35 6.69 6.38 20.19
C GLN A 35 7.71 6.35 19.04
N LYS A 36 8.60 5.35 19.04
CA LYS A 36 9.58 5.15 17.97
C LYS A 36 8.90 4.90 16.62
N ALA A 37 7.86 4.06 16.58
CA ALA A 37 7.08 3.81 15.37
C ALA A 37 6.39 5.10 14.87
N ALA A 38 5.80 5.90 15.76
CA ALA A 38 5.20 7.18 15.40
C ALA A 38 6.23 8.15 14.79
N GLU A 39 7.45 8.19 15.33
CA GLU A 39 8.54 9.01 14.82
C GLU A 39 9.00 8.59 13.42
N ILE A 40 9.19 7.29 13.19
CA ILE A 40 9.58 6.78 11.87
C ILE A 40 8.48 7.09 10.84
N LEU A 41 7.21 6.87 11.22
CA LEU A 41 6.06 7.08 10.33
C LEU A 41 5.79 8.54 9.98
N ARG A 42 6.11 9.51 10.85
CA ARG A 42 5.93 10.94 10.54
C ARG A 42 7.04 11.52 9.67
N GLN A 43 8.23 10.89 9.67
CA GLN A 43 9.41 11.39 8.95
C GLN A 43 9.43 10.94 7.48
N ARG A 44 8.66 9.91 7.13
CA ARG A 44 8.59 9.41 5.75
C ARG A 44 7.63 10.23 4.88
N ASP A 45 7.96 10.30 3.60
CA ASP A 45 7.04 10.72 2.55
C ASP A 45 6.85 9.56 1.56
N ILE A 46 5.63 9.02 1.49
CA ILE A 46 5.31 7.83 0.68
C ILE A 46 4.87 8.18 -0.74
N PHE A 47 4.64 9.46 -1.03
CA PHE A 47 4.22 9.93 -2.35
C PHE A 47 5.34 10.74 -2.99
N THR A 48 5.59 10.52 -4.28
CA THR A 48 6.57 11.34 -4.99
C THR A 48 6.10 12.81 -5.04
N PRO A 49 7.03 13.78 -5.10
CA PRO A 49 6.65 15.18 -5.26
C PRO A 49 5.77 15.42 -6.49
N ARG A 50 6.03 14.71 -7.60
CA ARG A 50 5.25 14.84 -8.82
C ARG A 50 3.84 14.25 -8.69
N CYS A 51 3.68 13.11 -8.00
CA CYS A 51 2.36 12.56 -7.69
C CYS A 51 1.47 13.58 -6.96
N ARG A 52 2.04 14.31 -5.98
CA ARG A 52 1.31 15.35 -5.22
C ARG A 52 0.93 16.53 -6.09
N GLN A 53 1.85 17.02 -6.94
CA GLN A 53 1.57 18.10 -7.88
C GLN A 53 0.43 17.74 -8.85
N LEU A 54 0.47 16.53 -9.42
CA LEU A 54 -0.58 16.05 -10.32
C LEU A 54 -1.94 15.97 -9.61
N LEU A 55 -1.97 15.57 -8.34
CA LEU A 55 -3.19 15.55 -7.53
C LEU A 55 -3.76 16.97 -7.37
N GLU A 56 -2.92 17.96 -7.05
CA GLU A 56 -3.34 19.36 -6.97
C GLU A 56 -3.85 19.89 -8.32
N GLU A 57 -3.17 19.56 -9.43
CA GLU A 57 -3.61 19.92 -10.78
C GLU A 57 -4.99 19.31 -11.10
N TYR A 58 -5.23 18.06 -10.69
CA TYR A 58 -6.50 17.37 -10.88
C TYR A 58 -7.63 18.08 -10.13
N GLU A 59 -7.42 18.42 -8.86
CA GLU A 59 -8.42 19.11 -8.03
C GLU A 59 -8.75 20.51 -8.58
N GLN A 60 -7.76 21.24 -9.08
CA GLN A 60 -7.97 22.58 -9.66
C GLN A 60 -8.72 22.56 -10.99
N ARG A 61 -8.49 21.53 -11.83
CA ARG A 61 -9.03 21.45 -13.19
C ARG A 61 -10.26 20.55 -13.31
N GLY A 62 -10.53 19.72 -12.31
CA GLY A 62 -11.61 18.74 -12.29
C GLY A 62 -11.36 17.51 -13.17
N GLY A 63 -10.13 17.27 -13.62
CA GLY A 63 -9.81 16.14 -14.50
C GLY A 63 -8.39 16.18 -15.08
N PHE A 64 -8.01 15.07 -15.71
CA PHE A 64 -6.76 14.93 -16.46
C PHE A 64 -7.00 14.79 -17.96
N ASN A 65 -6.04 15.26 -18.75
CA ASN A 65 -5.85 14.77 -20.12
C ASN A 65 -5.09 13.43 -20.11
N GLU A 66 -4.95 12.79 -21.28
CA GLU A 66 -4.31 11.48 -21.40
C GLU A 66 -2.85 11.47 -20.91
N THR A 67 -2.05 12.47 -21.28
CA THR A 67 -0.65 12.56 -20.85
C THR A 67 -0.52 12.67 -19.34
N GLN A 68 -1.33 13.53 -18.71
CA GLN A 68 -1.35 13.68 -17.25
C GLN A 68 -1.82 12.40 -16.55
N ALA A 69 -2.83 11.71 -17.09
CA ALA A 69 -3.33 10.47 -16.52
C ALA A 69 -2.28 9.36 -16.60
N GLN A 70 -1.57 9.24 -17.73
CA GLN A 70 -0.46 8.28 -17.88
C GLN A 70 0.69 8.59 -16.91
N GLU A 71 1.07 9.86 -16.79
CA GLU A 71 2.11 10.30 -15.83
C GLU A 71 1.69 9.99 -14.39
N PHE A 72 0.45 10.30 -14.02
CA PHE A 72 -0.09 10.04 -12.69
C PHE A 72 -0.06 8.56 -12.33
N VAL A 73 -0.39 7.67 -13.27
CA VAL A 73 -0.31 6.22 -13.05
C VAL A 73 1.12 5.79 -12.75
N GLN A 74 2.12 6.31 -13.46
CA GLN A 74 3.52 5.96 -13.20
C GLN A 74 3.99 6.49 -11.83
N GLU A 75 3.70 7.75 -11.52
CA GLU A 75 4.10 8.38 -10.26
C GLU A 75 3.42 7.75 -9.04
N ALA A 76 2.13 7.40 -9.15
CA ALA A 76 1.42 6.71 -8.08
C ALA A 76 1.90 5.26 -7.88
N LEU A 77 2.37 4.60 -8.94
CA LEU A 77 2.90 3.23 -8.86
C LEU A 77 4.15 3.15 -7.97
N GLU A 78 4.97 4.22 -7.94
CA GLU A 78 6.17 4.27 -7.09
C GLU A 78 5.84 4.16 -5.59
N THR A 79 4.68 4.63 -5.14
CA THR A 79 4.23 4.49 -3.74
C THR A 79 4.08 3.03 -3.30
N PHE A 80 3.81 2.12 -4.24
CA PHE A 80 3.55 0.70 -3.98
C PHE A 80 4.71 -0.22 -4.37
N ARG A 81 5.82 0.36 -4.88
CA ARG A 81 6.98 -0.42 -5.29
C ARG A 81 7.65 -1.07 -4.08
N TRP A 82 8.10 -2.32 -4.26
CA TRP A 82 8.88 -3.00 -3.23
C TRP A 82 10.31 -2.44 -3.18
N HIS A 83 10.75 -2.07 -1.98
CA HIS A 83 12.12 -1.67 -1.69
C HIS A 83 12.73 -2.67 -0.70
N GLN A 84 13.89 -3.23 -1.04
CA GLN A 84 14.55 -4.23 -0.20
C GLN A 84 15.17 -3.63 1.09
N SER A 85 15.50 -2.35 1.07
CA SER A 85 16.16 -1.68 2.20
C SER A 85 15.14 -1.18 3.22
N ALA A 86 15.33 -1.58 4.47
CA ALA A 86 14.62 -0.99 5.60
C ALA A 86 15.10 0.44 5.86
N THR A 87 14.22 1.29 6.41
CA THR A 87 14.50 2.68 6.80
C THR A 87 15.03 2.80 8.23
N VAL A 88 15.21 1.67 8.91
CA VAL A 88 15.61 1.57 10.32
C VAL A 88 16.77 0.61 10.47
N ASP A 89 17.49 0.70 11.58
CA ASP A 89 18.51 -0.27 11.97
C ASP A 89 17.90 -1.65 12.32
N GLU A 90 18.74 -2.68 12.31
CA GLU A 90 18.32 -4.07 12.54
C GLU A 90 17.70 -4.29 13.92
N GLU A 91 18.20 -3.63 14.96
CA GLU A 91 17.69 -3.75 16.32
C GLU A 91 16.25 -3.24 16.40
N THR A 92 16.00 -2.06 15.81
CA THR A 92 14.66 -1.48 15.68
C THR A 92 13.72 -2.39 14.89
N TYR A 93 14.19 -2.92 13.75
CA TYR A 93 13.39 -3.84 12.95
C TYR A 93 12.98 -5.06 13.76
N ARG A 94 13.92 -5.69 14.47
CA ARG A 94 13.66 -6.88 15.29
C ARG A 94 12.69 -6.57 16.43
N ALA A 95 12.85 -5.43 17.10
CA ALA A 95 11.96 -5.04 18.18
C ALA A 95 10.50 -4.86 17.69
N LEU A 96 10.29 -4.14 16.59
CA LEU A 96 8.97 -3.96 16.00
C LEU A 96 8.38 -5.27 15.43
N HIS A 97 9.24 -6.15 14.91
CA HIS A 97 8.83 -7.46 14.40
C HIS A 97 8.34 -8.39 15.51
N ASN A 98 9.02 -8.37 16.66
CA ASN A 98 8.67 -9.16 17.83
C ASN A 98 7.37 -8.71 18.49
N GLU A 99 7.05 -7.40 18.43
CA GLU A 99 5.73 -6.90 18.81
C GLU A 99 4.64 -7.47 17.90
N HIS A 100 4.75 -7.25 16.59
CA HIS A 100 3.91 -7.91 15.59
C HIS A 100 4.50 -7.75 14.20
N ARG A 101 4.49 -8.82 13.39
CA ARG A 101 5.03 -8.82 12.01
C ARG A 101 4.49 -7.68 11.14
N LEU A 102 3.19 -7.37 11.28
CA LEU A 102 2.52 -6.27 10.58
C LEU A 102 3.05 -4.88 10.99
N ILE A 103 3.48 -4.68 12.23
CA ILE A 103 4.04 -3.39 12.66
C ILE A 103 5.35 -3.16 11.92
N ALA A 104 6.26 -4.14 11.92
CA ALA A 104 7.51 -4.04 11.17
C ALA A 104 7.27 -3.84 9.66
N ASP A 105 6.30 -4.55 9.09
CA ASP A 105 5.93 -4.43 7.67
C ASP A 105 5.47 -3.02 7.27
N VAL A 106 4.73 -2.34 8.15
CA VAL A 106 4.22 -0.98 7.90
C VAL A 106 5.24 0.11 8.24
N VAL A 107 6.02 -0.08 9.31
CA VAL A 107 6.86 0.99 9.88
C VAL A 107 8.26 1.02 9.27
N CYS A 108 8.85 -0.15 8.97
CA CYS A 108 10.28 -0.24 8.66
C CYS A 108 10.64 -0.02 7.19
N PHE A 109 9.67 0.28 6.33
CA PHE A 109 9.86 0.40 4.88
C PHE A 109 9.51 1.80 4.37
N PRO A 110 10.13 2.24 3.26
CA PRO A 110 9.98 3.61 2.76
C PRO A 110 8.57 3.91 2.24
N GLY A 111 7.87 2.91 1.70
CA GLY A 111 6.53 3.04 1.13
C GLY A 111 5.54 2.00 1.67
N CYS A 112 4.35 1.95 1.07
CA CYS A 112 3.33 0.96 1.37
C CYS A 112 3.25 -0.06 0.22
N HIS A 113 4.24 -0.96 0.18
CA HIS A 113 4.35 -1.97 -0.87
C HIS A 113 3.10 -2.87 -0.95
N ILE A 114 2.89 -3.50 -2.12
CA ILE A 114 1.77 -4.43 -2.32
C ILE A 114 1.92 -5.65 -1.41
N ASN A 115 0.97 -5.84 -0.49
CA ASN A 115 0.94 -7.03 0.37
C ASN A 115 0.58 -8.30 -0.42
N HIS A 116 -0.42 -8.22 -1.30
CA HIS A 116 -0.77 -9.24 -2.29
C HIS A 116 -1.65 -8.62 -3.39
N LEU A 117 -1.66 -9.24 -4.57
CA LEU A 117 -2.57 -8.90 -5.66
C LEU A 117 -3.40 -10.14 -6.01
N THR A 118 -4.69 -10.09 -5.73
CA THR A 118 -5.57 -11.27 -5.82
C THR A 118 -6.32 -11.30 -7.15
N PRO A 119 -6.10 -12.29 -8.02
CA PRO A 119 -6.91 -12.49 -9.22
C PRO A 119 -8.29 -13.04 -8.87
N ARG A 120 -9.22 -12.95 -9.82
CA ARG A 120 -10.54 -13.59 -9.72
C ARG A 120 -10.48 -14.98 -10.37
N THR A 121 -10.89 -16.00 -9.63
CA THR A 121 -11.21 -17.33 -10.18
C THR A 121 -12.71 -17.58 -10.17
N LEU A 122 -13.19 -18.45 -11.06
CA LEU A 122 -14.56 -18.97 -11.06
C LEU A 122 -14.75 -20.15 -10.10
N ASP A 123 -13.68 -20.91 -9.86
CA ASP A 123 -13.68 -22.11 -9.02
C ASP A 123 -12.39 -22.12 -8.19
N ILE A 124 -12.55 -21.94 -6.87
CA ILE A 124 -11.41 -21.87 -5.94
C ILE A 124 -10.88 -23.26 -5.60
N ASP A 125 -11.73 -24.29 -5.59
CA ASP A 125 -11.35 -25.67 -5.30
C ASP A 125 -10.48 -26.20 -6.44
N ARG A 126 -10.86 -25.93 -7.70
CA ARG A 126 -10.05 -26.31 -8.85
C ARG A 126 -8.69 -25.61 -8.84
N VAL A 127 -8.66 -24.30 -8.60
CA VAL A 127 -7.40 -23.56 -8.48
C VAL A 127 -6.54 -24.15 -7.37
N GLN A 128 -7.11 -24.37 -6.18
CA GLN A 128 -6.39 -24.93 -5.04
C GLN A 128 -5.79 -26.30 -5.35
N SER A 129 -6.52 -27.18 -6.04
CA SER A 129 -6.02 -28.51 -6.43
C SER A 129 -4.84 -28.43 -7.42
N MET A 130 -4.80 -27.39 -8.26
CA MET A 130 -3.75 -27.20 -9.27
C MET A 130 -2.52 -26.45 -8.73
N MET A 131 -2.65 -25.68 -7.65
CA MET A 131 -1.54 -24.87 -7.12
C MET A 131 -0.25 -25.69 -6.89
N PRO A 132 -0.26 -26.87 -6.23
CA PRO A 132 0.94 -27.67 -6.00
C PRO A 132 1.63 -28.17 -7.28
N GLU A 133 0.91 -28.25 -8.41
CA GLU A 133 1.47 -28.65 -9.71
C GLU A 133 2.23 -27.49 -10.38
N CYS A 134 2.05 -26.26 -9.90
CA CYS A 134 2.55 -25.03 -10.51
C CYS A 134 3.55 -24.23 -9.64
N GLY A 135 3.90 -24.71 -8.43
CA GLY A 135 4.85 -24.06 -7.51
C GLY A 135 4.21 -23.65 -6.18
#